data_AF-A0A1J5BX26-F1
#
_entry.id   AF-A0A1J5BX26-F1
#
_cell.length_a   1.000
_cell.length_b   1.000
_cell.length_c   1.000
_cell.angle_alpha   90.00
_cell.angle_beta   90.00
_cell.angle_gamma   90.00
#
_symmetry.space_group_name_H-M   'P 1'
#
loop_
_entity.id
_entity.type
_entity.pdbx_description
1 polymer ?
#
loop_
_entity_poly.entity_id
_entity_poly.type
_entity_poly.pdbx_seq_one_letter_code
_entity_poly.pdbx_strand_id
1 'polypeptide(L)'
;MLRPSFLPLLTRRQALAATLTVPLFPGVAVAQNRGISQPSSQLNKRLLDFPVDLGSHPDTAIEWWYLTGQLSAGTRGFGFQLTFFRSHVPVTQGMRSGFAAKQLIFAHTAVTDVAGKRLLHDQRIARASGHPDVDLAVANTHDTDVQLGHWSLKREASSYRAQVQATDFSFQLSLQETQAMLLQGDQGWSRKGPDATQASYYYSLPHLAASGQLQLDGKTFTVQGLAWLDHEWSQSLMHPDAVGWDWIGMNLQDGSALTAFRLRNQVGEALWAGGSFRSQGASSPEALEPTAVRFIPLRHWTSPASNTSYPVEWAVEITRHGGTPNTTRYRVKAVIDNQELDSRQSTGAIYWEGLSELFDNQGHLLGRGYLEMTGYASSLKL
;
A
#
# COMPACT_ATOMS: atom_id res chain seq x y z
N MET A 1 -6.45 60.73 62.71
CA MET A 1 -7.48 59.76 62.26
C MET A 1 -6.74 58.52 61.79
N LEU A 2 -6.61 57.49 62.63
CA LEU A 2 -7.58 56.40 62.83
C LEU A 2 -7.74 55.52 61.58
N ARG A 3 -7.09 54.35 61.60
CA ARG A 3 -7.43 53.18 60.76
C ARG A 3 -8.52 52.36 61.47
N PRO A 4 -9.30 51.57 60.71
CA PRO A 4 -9.47 50.16 61.07
C PRO A 4 -9.18 49.21 59.89
N SER A 5 -9.54 47.93 60.03
CA SER A 5 -9.00 46.79 59.27
C SER A 5 -10.08 45.78 58.84
N PHE A 6 -9.66 44.77 58.07
CA PHE A 6 -10.30 43.46 57.79
C PHE A 6 -11.30 43.31 56.63
N LEU A 7 -11.42 42.04 56.21
CA LEU A 7 -12.24 41.41 55.16
C LEU A 7 -13.60 40.93 55.80
N PRO A 8 -14.48 40.04 55.26
CA PRO A 8 -14.39 39.20 54.03
C PRO A 8 -15.71 38.81 53.26
N LEU A 9 -15.54 38.03 52.17
CA LEU A 9 -16.30 36.83 51.70
C LEU A 9 -17.86 36.73 51.50
N LEU A 10 -18.23 36.10 50.36
CA LEU A 10 -19.27 35.05 50.11
C LEU A 10 -20.79 35.34 49.91
N THR A 11 -21.24 35.14 48.66
CA THR A 11 -22.39 34.33 48.13
C THR A 11 -23.72 34.20 48.92
N ARG A 12 -24.93 34.40 48.31
CA ARG A 12 -25.71 33.36 47.57
C ARG A 12 -27.12 33.88 47.13
N ARG A 13 -27.61 33.44 45.94
CA ARG A 13 -29.04 33.12 45.57
C ARG A 13 -30.12 34.24 45.65
N GLN A 14 -31.32 34.20 45.03
CA GLN A 14 -31.87 33.55 43.79
C GLN A 14 -33.25 34.18 43.44
N ALA A 15 -33.48 34.61 42.18
CA ALA A 15 -34.78 34.84 41.50
C ALA A 15 -34.46 35.21 40.01
N LEU A 16 -35.02 34.70 38.89
CA LEU A 16 -36.33 34.13 38.49
C LEU A 16 -37.49 35.14 38.58
N ALA A 17 -38.26 35.45 37.53
CA ALA A 17 -38.23 35.09 36.09
C ALA A 17 -38.89 36.25 35.29
N ALA A 18 -39.27 36.25 34.00
CA ALA A 18 -39.39 35.28 32.89
C ALA A 18 -39.51 36.13 31.56
N THR A 19 -39.55 35.67 30.30
CA THR A 19 -39.37 34.38 29.58
C THR A 19 -39.20 34.71 28.08
N LEU A 20 -38.37 33.98 27.30
CA LEU A 20 -38.61 33.74 25.86
C LEU A 20 -37.74 32.58 25.35
N THR A 21 -38.36 31.52 24.83
CA THR A 21 -37.69 30.31 24.33
C THR A 21 -37.78 30.19 22.82
N VAL A 22 -36.63 30.12 22.15
CA VAL A 22 -36.51 29.72 20.73
C VAL A 22 -35.43 28.63 20.64
N PRO A 23 -35.70 27.48 20.00
CA PRO A 23 -34.72 26.40 19.91
C PRO A 23 -33.58 26.77 18.94
N LEU A 24 -32.34 26.75 19.44
CA LEU A 24 -31.15 26.76 18.60
C LEU A 24 -31.00 25.37 17.95
N PHE A 25 -31.55 25.22 16.75
CA PHE A 25 -31.20 24.09 15.89
C PHE A 25 -29.71 24.17 15.52
N PRO A 26 -28.93 23.08 15.66
CA PRO A 26 -27.61 23.00 15.06
C PRO A 26 -27.81 22.88 13.54
N GLY A 27 -27.74 24.02 12.85
CA GLY A 27 -27.84 24.08 11.40
C GLY A 27 -26.69 23.32 10.75
N VAL A 28 -26.95 22.09 10.29
CA VAL A 28 -25.97 21.29 9.56
C VAL A 28 -25.60 22.04 8.30
N ALA A 29 -24.36 22.51 8.23
CA ALA A 29 -23.80 23.14 7.05
C ALA A 29 -23.57 22.07 5.96
N VAL A 30 -24.65 21.69 5.27
CA VAL A 30 -24.58 20.87 4.06
C VAL A 30 -23.89 21.70 2.99
N ALA A 31 -22.57 21.58 2.92
CA ALA A 31 -21.77 22.08 1.82
C ALA A 31 -22.24 21.37 0.54
N GLN A 32 -23.09 22.04 -0.25
CA GLN A 32 -23.50 21.55 -1.56
C GLN A 32 -22.23 21.33 -2.40
N ASN A 33 -21.90 20.08 -2.68
CA ASN A 33 -20.70 19.71 -3.42
C ASN A 33 -20.84 20.05 -4.91
N ARG A 34 -20.82 21.35 -5.21
CA ARG A 34 -20.97 21.91 -6.56
C ARG A 34 -19.66 21.73 -7.33
N GLY A 35 -19.50 20.54 -7.91
CA GLY A 35 -18.64 20.28 -9.07
C GLY A 35 -17.28 20.98 -9.03
N ILE A 36 -16.42 20.59 -8.09
CA ILE A 36 -14.97 20.79 -8.32
C ILE A 36 -14.64 20.06 -9.61
N SER A 37 -14.04 20.76 -10.57
CA SER A 37 -13.64 20.18 -11.85
C SER A 37 -12.62 19.07 -11.61
N GLN A 38 -13.04 17.82 -11.84
CA GLN A 38 -12.16 16.66 -11.94
C GLN A 38 -11.03 16.94 -12.96
N PRO A 39 -9.81 16.42 -12.77
CA PRO A 39 -8.74 16.55 -13.75
C PRO A 39 -9.24 16.03 -15.12
N SER A 40 -9.20 16.89 -16.13
CA SER A 40 -9.91 16.70 -17.40
C SER A 40 -9.19 15.80 -18.40
N SER A 41 -8.58 14.72 -17.90
CA SER A 41 -7.98 13.65 -18.69
C SER A 41 -8.47 12.31 -18.19
N GLN A 42 -9.38 11.68 -18.93
CA GLN A 42 -9.65 10.25 -18.76
C GLN A 42 -8.34 9.49 -19.00
N LEU A 43 -8.04 8.50 -18.16
CA LEU A 43 -6.91 7.63 -18.38
C LEU A 43 -7.24 6.77 -19.61
N ASN A 44 -6.65 7.10 -20.76
CA ASN A 44 -6.84 6.36 -22.01
C ASN A 44 -5.78 5.26 -22.11
N LYS A 45 -6.16 4.07 -22.56
CA LYS A 45 -5.22 2.95 -22.81
C LYS A 45 -4.25 3.30 -23.96
N ARG A 46 -2.96 3.24 -23.67
CA ARG A 46 -1.82 3.21 -24.60
C ARG A 46 -0.91 2.02 -24.24
N LEU A 47 0.13 1.79 -25.03
CA LEU A 47 1.26 0.96 -24.59
C LEU A 47 2.11 1.74 -23.58
N LEU A 48 2.79 1.02 -22.69
CA LEU A 48 3.84 1.58 -21.84
C LEU A 48 5.09 1.89 -22.68
N ASP A 49 5.80 2.95 -22.32
CA ASP A 49 6.97 3.48 -23.01
C ASP A 49 8.13 3.63 -22.00
N PHE A 50 9.21 2.88 -22.22
CA PHE A 50 10.33 2.77 -21.29
C PHE A 50 11.60 3.37 -21.92
N PRO A 51 12.35 4.23 -21.19
CA PRO A 51 12.36 4.36 -19.73
C PRO A 51 11.37 5.37 -19.12
N VAL A 52 10.56 6.09 -19.92
CA VAL A 52 9.71 7.19 -19.42
C VAL A 52 8.79 6.74 -18.27
N ASP A 53 8.09 5.64 -18.46
CA ASP A 53 7.14 5.10 -17.48
C ASP A 53 7.80 4.41 -16.26
N LEU A 54 9.13 4.48 -16.12
CA LEU A 54 9.81 4.18 -14.85
C LEU A 54 9.71 5.35 -13.86
N GLY A 55 9.53 6.57 -14.38
CA GLY A 55 9.36 7.79 -13.60
C GLY A 55 7.94 7.99 -13.06
N SER A 56 7.80 9.02 -12.25
CA SER A 56 6.54 9.49 -11.68
C SER A 56 5.61 10.13 -12.72
N HIS A 57 4.32 9.86 -12.63
CA HIS A 57 3.25 10.39 -13.50
C HIS A 57 2.36 11.42 -12.78
N PRO A 58 2.85 12.63 -12.43
CA PRO A 58 2.19 13.56 -11.49
C PRO A 58 0.77 14.01 -11.87
N ASP A 59 0.36 13.87 -13.13
CA ASP A 59 -0.98 14.19 -13.62
C ASP A 59 -2.06 13.13 -13.28
N THR A 60 -1.68 11.97 -12.72
CA THR A 60 -2.65 11.00 -12.20
C THR A 60 -3.09 11.32 -10.77
N ALA A 61 -4.38 11.03 -10.49
CA ALA A 61 -4.97 11.09 -9.17
C ALA A 61 -4.14 10.33 -8.12
N ILE A 62 -3.68 9.11 -8.45
CA ILE A 62 -2.85 8.28 -7.58
C ILE A 62 -1.71 7.54 -8.30
N GLU A 63 -0.68 7.21 -7.52
CA GLU A 63 0.49 6.43 -7.94
C GLU A 63 1.17 5.72 -6.75
N TRP A 64 1.69 4.51 -6.97
CA TRP A 64 2.24 3.63 -5.94
C TRP A 64 3.59 3.05 -6.36
N TRP A 65 4.56 3.05 -5.45
CA TRP A 65 5.75 2.20 -5.52
C TRP A 65 5.73 1.27 -4.31
N TYR A 66 5.49 -0.01 -4.52
CA TYR A 66 5.32 -1.00 -3.46
C TYR A 66 6.40 -2.08 -3.56
N LEU A 67 7.44 -1.94 -2.74
CA LEU A 67 8.53 -2.91 -2.63
C LEU A 67 8.25 -3.86 -1.47
N THR A 68 8.25 -5.15 -1.72
CA THR A 68 8.12 -6.21 -0.69
C THR A 68 9.25 -7.23 -0.82
N GLY A 69 9.55 -8.01 0.22
CA GLY A 69 10.50 -9.11 0.08
C GLY A 69 10.82 -9.91 1.33
N GLN A 70 11.55 -11.01 1.13
CA GLN A 70 12.18 -11.79 2.19
C GLN A 70 13.70 -11.52 2.24
N LEU A 71 14.25 -11.52 3.45
CA LEU A 71 15.67 -11.40 3.73
C LEU A 71 16.12 -12.50 4.68
N SER A 72 17.40 -12.88 4.57
CA SER A 72 18.01 -13.92 5.39
C SER A 72 19.41 -13.52 5.83
N ALA A 73 19.74 -13.81 7.09
CA ALA A 73 21.06 -13.65 7.69
C ALA A 73 21.40 -14.92 8.48
N GLY A 74 22.02 -15.89 7.80
CA GLY A 74 22.19 -17.25 8.33
C GLY A 74 20.82 -17.90 8.60
N THR A 75 20.56 -18.24 9.86
CA THR A 75 19.26 -18.82 10.29
C THR A 75 18.18 -17.78 10.63
N ARG A 76 18.50 -16.48 10.65
CA ARG A 76 17.50 -15.42 10.84
C ARG A 76 16.80 -15.13 9.51
N GLY A 77 15.50 -15.38 9.46
CA GLY A 77 14.62 -14.90 8.39
C GLY A 77 13.92 -13.61 8.78
N PHE A 78 13.72 -12.72 7.81
CA PHE A 78 12.97 -11.48 7.95
C PHE A 78 12.06 -11.27 6.73
N GLY A 79 10.93 -10.60 6.93
CA GLY A 79 10.20 -9.92 5.85
C GLY A 79 10.52 -8.42 5.88
N PHE A 80 10.39 -7.74 4.75
CA PHE A 80 10.39 -6.28 4.71
C PHE A 80 9.42 -5.75 3.65
N GLN A 81 8.95 -4.52 3.84
CA GLN A 81 8.32 -3.72 2.78
C GLN A 81 8.68 -2.24 2.88
N LEU A 82 8.54 -1.55 1.75
CA LEU A 82 8.62 -0.10 1.62
C LEU A 82 7.60 0.34 0.57
N THR A 83 6.54 1.01 1.02
CA THR A 83 5.50 1.59 0.18
C THR A 83 5.65 3.10 0.12
N PHE A 84 5.69 3.66 -1.09
CA PHE A 84 5.40 5.07 -1.33
C PHE A 84 4.08 5.18 -2.09
N PHE A 85 3.23 6.10 -1.67
CA PHE A 85 1.94 6.38 -2.30
C PHE A 85 1.84 7.89 -2.55
N ARG A 86 1.52 8.31 -3.76
CA ARG A 86 1.25 9.71 -4.11
C ARG A 86 -0.24 9.90 -4.38
N SER A 87 -0.82 10.96 -3.83
CA SER A 87 -2.17 11.44 -4.17
C SER A 87 -2.11 12.90 -4.63
N HIS A 88 -2.70 13.18 -5.80
CA HIS A 88 -2.80 14.50 -6.40
C HIS A 88 -3.95 15.30 -5.77
N VAL A 89 -3.67 16.56 -5.39
CA VAL A 89 -4.62 17.42 -4.66
C VAL A 89 -5.22 18.46 -5.63
N PRO A 90 -6.47 18.33 -6.12
CA PRO A 90 -6.95 19.20 -7.21
C PRO A 90 -7.09 20.68 -6.82
N VAL A 91 -7.47 20.95 -5.57
CA VAL A 91 -7.79 22.30 -5.08
C VAL A 91 -6.56 23.22 -4.93
N THR A 92 -5.34 22.68 -4.99
CA THR A 92 -4.08 23.41 -4.80
C THR A 92 -3.29 23.64 -6.09
N GLN A 93 -3.66 23.05 -7.23
CA GLN A 93 -2.83 23.11 -8.45
C GLN A 93 -2.56 24.53 -8.97
N GLY A 94 -3.55 25.42 -8.88
CA GLY A 94 -3.40 26.83 -9.23
C GLY A 94 -2.55 27.68 -8.26
N MET A 95 -2.09 27.10 -7.14
CA MET A 95 -1.33 27.82 -6.12
C MET A 95 0.16 27.94 -6.48
N ARG A 96 0.72 29.13 -6.30
CA ARG A 96 2.12 29.47 -6.60
C ARG A 96 3.08 29.35 -5.40
N SER A 97 2.59 28.89 -4.24
CA SER A 97 3.40 28.80 -3.03
C SER A 97 4.19 27.48 -2.99
N GLY A 98 5.48 27.53 -2.65
CA GLY A 98 6.28 26.35 -2.31
C GLY A 98 5.82 25.63 -1.03
N PHE A 99 4.80 26.14 -0.34
CA PHE A 99 4.09 25.47 0.75
C PHE A 99 2.76 24.83 0.33
N ALA A 100 2.32 24.99 -0.93
CA ALA A 100 1.10 24.37 -1.43
C ALA A 100 1.30 22.85 -1.60
N ALA A 101 0.46 22.05 -0.93
CA ALA A 101 0.42 20.61 -1.14
C ALA A 101 -0.31 20.29 -2.46
N LYS A 102 0.40 20.37 -3.59
CA LYS A 102 -0.11 19.94 -4.91
C LYS A 102 -0.18 18.42 -5.00
N GLN A 103 0.73 17.75 -4.33
CA GLN A 103 0.74 16.31 -4.13
C GLN A 103 0.90 16.06 -2.62
N LEU A 104 0.32 14.96 -2.13
CA LEU A 104 0.71 14.34 -0.88
C LEU A 104 1.49 13.07 -1.22
N ILE A 105 2.69 12.92 -0.67
CA ILE A 105 3.46 11.68 -0.72
C ILE A 105 3.41 11.10 0.70
N PHE A 106 2.80 9.92 0.79
CA PHE A 106 2.76 9.08 1.96
C PHE A 106 3.84 8.01 1.81
N ALA A 107 4.39 7.55 2.92
CA ALA A 107 5.21 6.35 2.95
C ALA A 107 4.95 5.54 4.20
N HIS A 108 5.05 4.23 4.08
CA HIS A 108 5.20 3.33 5.22
C HIS A 108 6.21 2.24 4.89
N THR A 109 6.81 1.68 5.94
CA THR A 109 7.80 0.63 5.82
C THR A 109 7.72 -0.25 7.05
N ALA A 110 7.98 -1.54 6.86
CA ALA A 110 7.96 -2.51 7.94
C ALA A 110 9.05 -3.56 7.80
N VAL A 111 9.43 -4.15 8.93
CA VAL A 111 10.29 -5.34 9.03
C VAL A 111 9.59 -6.37 9.90
N THR A 112 9.33 -7.55 9.31
CA THR A 112 8.84 -8.73 10.01
C THR A 112 10.03 -9.49 10.58
N ASP A 113 10.20 -9.49 11.90
CA ASP A 113 11.11 -10.39 12.58
C ASP A 113 10.44 -11.75 12.81
N VAL A 114 10.73 -12.71 11.94
CA VAL A 114 10.13 -14.06 11.99
C VAL A 114 10.51 -14.79 13.29
N ALA A 115 11.73 -14.58 13.79
CA ALA A 115 12.19 -15.18 15.04
C ALA A 115 11.58 -14.49 16.26
N GLY A 116 11.45 -13.15 16.21
CA GLY A 116 10.80 -12.34 17.24
C GLY A 116 9.27 -12.41 17.22
N LYS A 117 8.65 -12.99 16.19
CA LYS A 117 7.20 -13.09 15.97
C LYS A 117 6.47 -11.74 16.06
N ARG A 118 7.08 -10.70 15.49
CA ARG A 118 6.56 -9.33 15.45
C ARG A 118 6.86 -8.68 14.10
N LEU A 119 5.97 -7.77 13.69
CA LEU A 119 6.26 -6.74 12.70
C LEU A 119 6.60 -5.45 13.45
N LEU A 120 7.64 -4.75 13.00
CA LEU A 120 7.96 -3.37 13.40
C LEU A 120 7.66 -2.49 12.19
N HIS A 121 7.07 -1.31 12.39
CA HIS A 121 6.76 -0.39 11.30
C HIS A 121 6.99 1.07 11.67
N ASP A 122 7.10 1.91 10.64
CA ASP A 122 7.16 3.36 10.76
C ASP A 122 6.37 3.96 9.57
N GLN A 123 5.91 5.20 9.71
CA GLN A 123 5.02 5.84 8.74
C GLN A 123 5.30 7.33 8.60
N ARG A 124 5.14 7.88 7.39
CA ARG A 124 5.40 9.29 7.09
C ARG A 124 4.39 9.84 6.08
N ILE A 125 4.19 11.14 6.13
CA ILE A 125 3.44 11.92 5.15
C ILE A 125 4.17 13.24 4.94
N ALA A 126 4.28 13.67 3.68
CA ALA A 126 4.81 14.96 3.31
C ALA A 126 4.03 15.55 2.14
N ARG A 127 3.94 16.88 2.11
CA ARG A 127 3.48 17.62 0.94
C ARG A 127 4.61 17.73 -0.09
N ALA A 128 4.26 17.69 -1.37
CA ALA A 128 5.12 18.18 -2.45
C ALA A 128 4.38 19.27 -3.25
N SER A 129 5.12 20.31 -3.62
CA SER A 129 4.68 21.51 -4.34
C SER A 129 5.25 21.61 -5.76
N GLY A 130 6.28 20.80 -6.06
CA GLY A 130 7.08 20.84 -7.28
C GLY A 130 8.35 21.69 -7.14
N HIS A 131 8.80 21.98 -5.90
CA HIS A 131 9.97 22.80 -5.60
C HIS A 131 10.97 21.99 -4.75
N PRO A 132 11.99 21.36 -5.36
CA PRO A 132 12.88 20.41 -4.67
C PRO A 132 13.71 21.06 -3.56
N ASP A 133 13.94 22.37 -3.58
CA ASP A 133 14.64 23.11 -2.52
C ASP A 133 13.80 23.28 -1.24
N VAL A 134 12.49 22.92 -1.27
CA VAL A 134 11.51 23.19 -0.21
C VAL A 134 10.67 21.96 0.15
N ASP A 135 10.52 21.01 -0.77
CA ASP A 135 9.72 19.80 -0.57
C ASP A 135 10.51 18.70 0.13
N LEU A 136 9.95 18.15 1.22
CA LEU A 136 10.55 17.03 1.97
C LEU A 136 10.30 15.66 1.30
N ALA A 137 9.61 15.65 0.16
CA ALA A 137 9.33 14.47 -0.62
C ALA A 137 9.36 14.79 -2.12
N VAL A 138 9.93 13.88 -2.89
CA VAL A 138 10.16 14.01 -4.33
C VAL A 138 9.81 12.70 -5.01
N ALA A 139 9.21 12.76 -6.19
CA ALA A 139 9.05 11.62 -7.09
C ALA A 139 9.46 12.10 -8.50
N ASN A 140 10.59 11.58 -9.00
CA ASN A 140 11.19 12.06 -10.25
C ASN A 140 10.43 11.54 -11.47
N THR A 141 10.20 12.39 -12.47
CA THR A 141 9.44 12.08 -13.70
C THR A 141 10.27 11.45 -14.84
N HIS A 142 11.55 11.13 -14.61
CA HIS A 142 12.46 10.64 -15.66
C HIS A 142 12.96 9.19 -15.46
N ASP A 143 13.00 8.73 -14.21
CA ASP A 143 13.31 7.36 -13.81
C ASP A 143 12.81 7.16 -12.36
N THR A 144 12.76 5.93 -11.86
CA THR A 144 12.29 5.63 -10.50
C THR A 144 13.23 6.23 -9.45
N ASP A 145 12.88 7.40 -8.92
CA ASP A 145 13.58 8.06 -7.81
C ASP A 145 12.54 8.76 -6.93
N VAL A 146 12.05 8.02 -5.94
CA VAL A 146 11.02 8.48 -4.98
C VAL A 146 11.61 8.53 -3.57
N GLN A 147 11.39 9.65 -2.87
CA GLN A 147 12.02 9.96 -1.60
C GLN A 147 11.06 10.65 -0.63
N LEU A 148 11.20 10.40 0.66
CA LEU A 148 10.50 11.10 1.76
C LEU A 148 11.45 11.22 2.96
N GLY A 149 12.12 12.38 3.07
CA GLY A 149 13.20 12.60 4.03
C GLY A 149 14.35 11.59 3.83
N HIS A 150 14.71 10.83 4.88
CA HIS A 150 15.76 9.81 4.83
C HIS A 150 15.29 8.44 4.31
N TRP A 151 14.13 8.35 3.66
CA TRP A 151 13.66 7.14 2.99
C TRP A 151 13.65 7.33 1.48
N SER A 152 14.10 6.34 0.72
CA SER A 152 14.12 6.38 -0.74
C SER A 152 14.02 5.01 -1.39
N LEU A 153 13.39 4.97 -2.56
CA LEU A 153 13.58 3.94 -3.57
C LEU A 153 14.09 4.62 -4.85
N LYS A 154 15.33 4.31 -5.23
CA LYS A 154 16.02 4.93 -6.36
C LYS A 154 16.61 3.88 -7.29
N ARG A 155 16.44 4.04 -8.60
CA ARG A 155 17.06 3.20 -9.62
C ARG A 155 18.46 3.68 -9.98
N GLU A 156 19.35 2.70 -10.15
CA GLU A 156 20.77 2.84 -10.48
C GLU A 156 21.06 1.84 -11.61
N ALA A 157 20.88 2.29 -12.85
CA ALA A 157 20.89 1.46 -14.06
C ALA A 157 19.92 0.26 -13.96
N SER A 158 20.40 -0.99 -14.00
CA SER A 158 19.58 -2.21 -13.91
C SER A 158 19.33 -2.70 -12.47
N SER A 159 19.46 -1.83 -11.48
CA SER A 159 19.31 -2.14 -10.06
C SER A 159 18.58 -1.03 -9.31
N TYR A 160 18.05 -1.31 -8.12
CA TYR A 160 17.44 -0.31 -7.24
C TYR A 160 18.13 -0.29 -5.88
N ARG A 161 18.30 0.90 -5.32
CA ARG A 161 18.69 1.15 -3.94
C ARG A 161 17.44 1.51 -3.14
N ALA A 162 17.09 0.66 -2.18
CA ALA A 162 16.09 0.96 -1.16
C ALA A 162 16.80 1.32 0.15
N GLN A 163 16.51 2.50 0.69
CA GLN A 163 17.07 2.98 1.94
C GLN A 163 15.97 3.45 2.88
N VAL A 164 16.01 2.97 4.12
CA VAL A 164 15.08 3.33 5.19
C VAL A 164 15.87 3.55 6.48
N GLN A 165 15.61 4.68 7.13
CA GLN A 165 15.98 4.95 8.52
C GLN A 165 14.68 5.22 9.29
N ALA A 166 14.11 4.17 9.86
CA ALA A 166 12.92 4.20 10.70
C ALA A 166 13.33 4.33 12.18
N THR A 167 12.35 4.38 13.07
CA THR A 167 12.54 4.58 14.51
C THR A 167 13.22 3.38 15.19
N ASP A 168 12.71 2.17 14.97
CA ASP A 168 13.21 0.93 15.61
C ASP A 168 14.13 0.07 14.72
N PHE A 169 14.25 0.41 13.43
CA PHE A 169 15.05 -0.33 12.45
C PHE A 169 15.58 0.57 11.32
N SER A 170 16.57 0.08 10.59
CA SER A 170 16.99 0.69 9.32
C SER A 170 17.40 -0.39 8.32
N PHE A 171 17.29 -0.12 7.03
CA PHE A 171 17.89 -0.98 6.01
C PHE A 171 18.47 -0.18 4.84
N GLN A 172 19.48 -0.77 4.22
CA GLN A 172 20.08 -0.31 2.97
C GLN A 172 20.26 -1.55 2.09
N LEU A 173 19.45 -1.63 1.03
CA LEU A 173 19.33 -2.80 0.18
C LEU A 173 19.63 -2.42 -1.28
N SER A 174 20.45 -3.24 -1.93
CA SER A 174 20.61 -3.29 -3.38
C SER A 174 19.70 -4.40 -3.93
N LEU A 175 18.98 -4.08 -5.00
CA LEU A 175 17.92 -4.91 -5.58
C LEU A 175 18.21 -5.07 -7.07
N GLN A 176 18.77 -6.20 -7.48
CA GLN A 176 19.15 -6.45 -8.88
C GLN A 176 17.98 -7.07 -9.65
N GLU A 177 17.63 -6.51 -10.81
CA GLU A 177 16.72 -7.13 -11.78
C GLU A 177 17.30 -8.47 -12.26
N THR A 178 16.58 -9.59 -12.10
CA THR A 178 17.02 -10.93 -12.53
C THR A 178 16.17 -11.51 -13.67
N GLN A 179 15.01 -10.92 -13.93
CA GLN A 179 14.05 -11.31 -14.97
C GLN A 179 13.56 -10.07 -15.72
N ALA A 180 12.98 -10.27 -16.89
CA ALA A 180 12.25 -9.21 -17.58
C ALA A 180 11.09 -8.68 -16.71
N MET A 181 10.76 -7.41 -16.88
CA MET A 181 9.57 -6.78 -16.29
C MET A 181 8.30 -7.58 -16.62
N LEU A 182 7.35 -7.60 -15.69
CA LEU A 182 6.05 -8.26 -15.84
C LEU A 182 4.99 -7.16 -16.00
N LEU A 183 4.51 -6.93 -17.22
CA LEU A 183 3.42 -6.00 -17.49
C LEU A 183 2.10 -6.64 -17.05
N GLN A 184 1.36 -6.00 -16.13
CA GLN A 184 0.13 -6.58 -15.59
C GLN A 184 -1.05 -6.41 -16.56
N GLY A 185 -1.98 -7.36 -16.55
CA GLY A 185 -3.19 -7.30 -17.38
C GLY A 185 -2.87 -7.25 -18.88
N ASP A 186 -3.52 -6.34 -19.59
CA ASP A 186 -3.41 -6.21 -21.04
C ASP A 186 -2.29 -5.22 -21.41
N GLN A 187 -1.05 -5.74 -21.50
CA GLN A 187 0.17 -4.99 -21.84
C GLN A 187 0.44 -3.80 -20.89
N GLY A 188 0.19 -3.99 -19.60
CA GLY A 188 0.33 -2.98 -18.56
C GLY A 188 -0.97 -2.25 -18.21
N TRP A 189 -2.04 -2.45 -18.99
CA TRP A 189 -3.38 -1.97 -18.67
C TRP A 189 -4.10 -2.98 -17.75
N SER A 190 -4.02 -2.74 -16.45
CA SER A 190 -4.63 -3.59 -15.42
C SER A 190 -6.00 -3.04 -15.03
N ARG A 191 -7.06 -3.82 -15.26
CA ARG A 191 -8.41 -3.49 -14.77
C ARG A 191 -8.56 -3.88 -13.31
N LYS A 192 -9.13 -2.98 -12.50
CA LYS A 192 -9.45 -3.18 -11.08
C LYS A 192 -10.94 -3.00 -10.74
N GLY A 193 -11.83 -2.94 -11.73
CA GLY A 193 -13.28 -2.88 -11.48
C GLY A 193 -14.14 -3.09 -12.74
N PRO A 194 -15.48 -3.29 -12.56
CA PRO A 194 -16.43 -3.55 -13.64
C PRO A 194 -16.56 -2.42 -14.66
N ASP A 195 -16.32 -1.16 -14.29
CA ASP A 195 -16.28 -0.05 -15.25
C ASP A 195 -14.96 -0.02 -16.02
N ALA A 196 -15.01 0.38 -17.30
CA ALA A 196 -13.81 0.48 -18.15
C ALA A 196 -12.79 1.53 -17.66
N THR A 197 -13.22 2.51 -16.85
CA THR A 197 -12.39 3.54 -16.23
C THR A 197 -11.77 3.10 -14.89
N GLN A 198 -12.20 1.98 -14.31
CA GLN A 198 -11.60 1.38 -13.11
C GLN A 198 -10.40 0.53 -13.52
N ALA A 199 -9.34 1.22 -13.95
CA ALA A 199 -8.12 0.62 -14.44
C ALA A 199 -6.91 1.50 -14.09
N SER A 200 -5.74 0.87 -14.17
CA SER A 200 -4.44 1.45 -13.88
C SER A 200 -3.44 1.07 -14.97
N TYR A 201 -2.41 1.89 -15.12
CA TYR A 201 -1.14 1.38 -15.61
C TYR A 201 -0.42 0.66 -14.48
N TYR A 202 0.12 -0.51 -14.76
CA TYR A 202 0.68 -1.38 -13.74
C TYR A 202 1.75 -2.31 -14.36
N TYR A 203 2.97 -2.25 -13.84
CA TYR A 203 3.97 -3.30 -14.05
C TYR A 203 4.60 -3.75 -12.72
N SER A 204 5.22 -4.93 -12.76
CA SER A 204 5.92 -5.54 -11.63
C SER A 204 7.34 -5.98 -12.01
N LEU A 205 8.25 -5.95 -11.04
CA LEU A 205 9.57 -6.55 -11.10
C LEU A 205 9.65 -7.71 -10.09
N PRO A 206 9.29 -8.93 -10.49
CA PRO A 206 9.45 -10.12 -9.65
C PRO A 206 10.93 -10.52 -9.55
N HIS A 207 11.23 -11.38 -8.58
CA HIS A 207 12.56 -11.99 -8.39
C HIS A 207 13.73 -11.01 -8.28
N LEU A 208 13.52 -9.79 -7.77
CA LEU A 208 14.59 -8.85 -7.48
C LEU A 208 15.57 -9.48 -6.47
N ALA A 209 16.82 -9.68 -6.87
CA ALA A 209 17.85 -10.24 -5.98
C ALA A 209 18.27 -9.19 -4.96
N ALA A 210 17.84 -9.37 -3.71
CA ALA A 210 18.03 -8.41 -2.63
C ALA A 210 19.28 -8.74 -1.83
N SER A 211 20.12 -7.74 -1.56
CA SER A 211 21.30 -7.85 -0.69
C SER A 211 21.63 -6.54 0.01
N GLY A 212 22.24 -6.59 1.18
CA GLY A 212 22.68 -5.38 1.88
C GLY A 212 22.74 -5.53 3.40
N GLN A 213 22.27 -4.50 4.11
CA GLN A 213 22.26 -4.45 5.58
C GLN A 213 20.87 -4.12 6.13
N LEU A 214 20.51 -4.82 7.21
CA LEU A 214 19.35 -4.57 8.06
C LEU A 214 19.86 -4.32 9.49
N GLN A 215 19.38 -3.26 10.15
CA GLN A 215 19.64 -3.01 11.56
C GLN A 215 18.34 -3.13 12.36
N LEU A 216 18.36 -3.91 13.44
CA LEU A 216 17.21 -4.17 14.33
C LEU A 216 17.73 -4.51 15.73
N ASP A 217 17.06 -4.03 16.80
CA ASP A 217 17.49 -4.21 18.21
C ASP A 217 18.96 -3.79 18.47
N GLY A 218 19.45 -2.76 17.77
CA GLY A 218 20.85 -2.32 17.84
C GLY A 218 21.87 -3.29 17.21
N LYS A 219 21.42 -4.34 16.50
CA LYS A 219 22.26 -5.33 15.82
C LYS A 219 22.19 -5.12 14.31
N THR A 220 23.35 -5.18 13.65
CA THR A 220 23.43 -5.13 12.18
C THR A 220 23.54 -6.54 11.63
N PHE A 221 22.71 -6.85 10.65
CA PHE A 221 22.66 -8.10 9.91
C PHE A 221 23.05 -7.83 8.45
N THR A 222 24.10 -8.50 7.95
CA THR A 222 24.30 -8.63 6.51
C THR A 222 23.24 -9.58 5.97
N VAL A 223 22.46 -9.15 4.99
CA VAL A 223 21.26 -9.83 4.51
C VAL A 223 21.29 -10.11 3.02
N GLN A 224 20.69 -11.23 2.63
CA GLN A 224 20.42 -11.60 1.23
C GLN A 224 19.04 -12.25 1.08
N GLY A 225 18.40 -12.15 -0.08
CA GLY A 225 17.08 -12.72 -0.32
C GLY A 225 16.45 -12.32 -1.66
N LEU A 226 15.11 -12.32 -1.71
CA LEU A 226 14.32 -12.02 -2.91
C LEU A 226 13.23 -11.00 -2.59
N ALA A 227 13.05 -10.06 -3.50
CA ALA A 227 12.07 -8.99 -3.42
C ALA A 227 11.16 -8.95 -4.67
N TRP A 228 10.15 -8.10 -4.60
CA TRP A 228 9.16 -7.81 -5.61
C TRP A 228 8.87 -6.31 -5.56
N LEU A 229 8.89 -5.61 -6.70
CA LEU A 229 8.47 -4.20 -6.78
C LEU A 229 7.27 -4.08 -7.71
N ASP A 230 6.21 -3.44 -7.24
CA ASP A 230 5.09 -2.98 -8.07
C ASP A 230 5.15 -1.47 -8.29
N HIS A 231 4.77 -1.05 -9.49
CA HIS A 231 4.56 0.36 -9.86
C HIS A 231 3.19 0.48 -10.55
N GLU A 232 2.24 1.19 -9.90
CA GLU A 232 0.86 1.34 -10.37
C GLU A 232 0.43 2.83 -10.36
N TRP A 233 -0.17 3.34 -11.45
CA TRP A 233 -0.75 4.69 -11.50
C TRP A 233 -2.13 4.73 -12.18
N SER A 234 -3.05 5.53 -11.63
CA SER A 234 -4.44 5.62 -12.12
C SER A 234 -5.15 6.93 -11.81
N GLN A 235 -6.17 7.25 -12.63
CA GLN A 235 -7.15 8.32 -12.32
C GLN A 235 -8.32 7.80 -11.47
N SER A 236 -8.53 6.48 -11.40
CA SER A 236 -9.56 5.85 -10.57
C SER A 236 -8.93 5.29 -9.30
N LEU A 237 -9.51 5.62 -8.14
CA LEU A 237 -9.06 5.18 -6.82
C LEU A 237 -9.41 3.69 -6.61
N MET A 238 -10.67 3.43 -6.30
CA MET A 238 -11.27 2.12 -6.04
C MET A 238 -12.77 2.18 -6.40
N HIS A 239 -13.44 1.03 -6.60
CA HIS A 239 -14.89 0.98 -6.83
C HIS A 239 -15.65 1.55 -5.60
N PRO A 240 -16.73 2.37 -5.76
CA PRO A 240 -17.40 3.04 -4.64
C PRO A 240 -17.92 2.11 -3.52
N ASP A 241 -18.44 0.94 -3.89
CA ASP A 241 -18.96 -0.05 -2.92
C ASP A 241 -17.87 -0.93 -2.29
N ALA A 242 -16.60 -0.74 -2.67
CA ALA A 242 -15.49 -1.53 -2.14
C ALA A 242 -15.02 -1.02 -0.78
N VAL A 243 -14.73 -1.93 0.16
CA VAL A 243 -14.17 -1.59 1.48
C VAL A 243 -12.65 -1.68 1.54
N GLY A 244 -12.03 -2.36 0.57
CA GLY A 244 -10.59 -2.64 0.51
C GLY A 244 -10.32 -3.87 -0.35
N TRP A 245 -9.08 -4.35 -0.31
CA TRP A 245 -8.62 -5.47 -1.15
C TRP A 245 -7.89 -6.55 -0.36
N ASP A 246 -7.74 -7.70 -1.01
CA ASP A 246 -6.72 -8.71 -0.71
C ASP A 246 -5.81 -8.78 -1.93
N TRP A 247 -4.50 -8.76 -1.75
CA TRP A 247 -3.49 -8.87 -2.82
C TRP A 247 -2.38 -9.85 -2.42
N ILE A 248 -1.85 -10.59 -3.39
CA ILE A 248 -0.62 -11.36 -3.26
C ILE A 248 0.32 -11.11 -4.45
N GLY A 249 1.62 -11.06 -4.16
CA GLY A 249 2.71 -11.09 -5.13
C GLY A 249 3.76 -12.09 -4.67
N MET A 250 4.03 -13.10 -5.49
CA MET A 250 4.72 -14.34 -5.10
C MET A 250 5.83 -14.71 -6.07
N ASN A 251 7.05 -14.86 -5.53
CA ASN A 251 8.22 -15.40 -6.22
C ASN A 251 8.27 -16.92 -6.00
N LEU A 252 8.09 -17.72 -7.06
CA LEU A 252 8.12 -19.19 -7.00
C LEU A 252 9.54 -19.74 -7.27
N GLN A 253 9.88 -20.87 -6.65
CA GLN A 253 11.23 -21.45 -6.64
C GLN A 253 11.72 -21.94 -8.01
N ASP A 254 10.80 -22.20 -8.94
CA ASP A 254 11.09 -22.49 -10.36
C ASP A 254 11.42 -21.23 -11.18
N GLY A 255 11.24 -20.04 -10.60
CA GLY A 255 11.34 -18.75 -11.29
C GLY A 255 10.02 -18.27 -11.88
N SER A 256 8.90 -18.99 -11.69
CA SER A 256 7.57 -18.47 -12.01
C SER A 256 7.22 -17.27 -11.10
N ALA A 257 6.29 -16.43 -11.54
CA ALA A 257 5.79 -15.28 -10.78
C ALA A 257 4.27 -15.25 -10.80
N LEU A 258 3.64 -15.04 -9.65
CA LEU A 258 2.19 -14.96 -9.49
C LEU A 258 1.82 -13.65 -8.77
N THR A 259 0.96 -12.86 -9.41
CA THR A 259 0.20 -11.79 -8.77
C THR A 259 -1.28 -12.17 -8.79
N ALA A 260 -2.00 -11.98 -7.70
CA ALA A 260 -3.46 -12.13 -7.68
C ALA A 260 -4.09 -11.18 -6.66
N PHE A 261 -5.25 -10.62 -6.95
CA PHE A 261 -5.96 -9.72 -6.05
C PHE A 261 -7.49 -9.84 -6.18
N ARG A 262 -8.20 -9.25 -5.21
CA ARG A 262 -9.63 -8.93 -5.32
C ARG A 262 -9.99 -7.65 -4.58
N LEU A 263 -10.95 -6.89 -5.11
CA LEU A 263 -11.64 -5.82 -4.37
C LEU A 263 -12.89 -6.39 -3.70
N ARG A 264 -13.10 -6.13 -2.41
CA ARG A 264 -14.24 -6.67 -1.64
C ARG A 264 -15.33 -5.62 -1.42
N ASN A 265 -16.61 -6.02 -1.50
CA ASN A 265 -17.73 -5.23 -0.97
C ASN A 265 -17.85 -5.36 0.56
N GLN A 266 -18.83 -4.65 1.15
CA GLN A 266 -19.09 -4.67 2.60
C GLN A 266 -19.46 -6.06 3.17
N VAL A 267 -19.95 -6.99 2.34
CA VAL A 267 -20.28 -8.37 2.77
C VAL A 267 -19.15 -9.38 2.47
N GLY A 268 -18.00 -8.92 1.96
CA GLY A 268 -16.80 -9.73 1.74
C GLY A 268 -16.72 -10.47 0.40
N GLU A 269 -17.69 -10.25 -0.50
CA GLU A 269 -17.71 -10.78 -1.86
C GLU A 269 -16.79 -9.95 -2.77
N ALA A 270 -16.28 -10.56 -3.84
CA ALA A 270 -15.43 -9.87 -4.81
C ALA A 270 -16.27 -9.04 -5.79
N LEU A 271 -16.10 -7.71 -5.77
CA LEU A 271 -16.59 -6.80 -6.81
C LEU A 271 -15.76 -6.92 -8.09
N TRP A 272 -14.48 -7.24 -7.92
CA TRP A 272 -13.53 -7.52 -8.98
C TRP A 272 -12.42 -8.42 -8.45
N ALA A 273 -11.81 -9.19 -9.33
CA ALA A 273 -10.60 -9.97 -9.06
C ALA A 273 -9.73 -9.99 -10.32
N GLY A 274 -8.49 -10.43 -10.19
CA GLY A 274 -7.58 -10.57 -11.32
C GLY A 274 -6.13 -10.74 -10.88
N GLY A 275 -5.21 -10.57 -11.81
CA GLY A 275 -3.78 -10.70 -11.59
C GLY A 275 -3.04 -11.18 -12.83
N SER A 276 -1.88 -11.80 -12.63
CA SER A 276 -1.06 -12.36 -13.69
C SER A 276 -0.28 -13.59 -13.21
N PHE A 277 -0.07 -14.57 -14.08
CA PHE A 277 0.85 -15.69 -13.85
C PHE A 277 1.89 -15.77 -14.98
N ARG A 278 3.17 -15.66 -14.65
CA ARG A 278 4.27 -15.93 -15.59
C ARG A 278 4.93 -17.26 -15.23
N SER A 279 4.82 -18.24 -16.12
CA SER A 279 5.47 -19.54 -15.98
C SER A 279 6.99 -19.43 -16.13
N GLN A 280 7.75 -20.36 -15.53
CA GLN A 280 9.18 -20.54 -15.75
C GLN A 280 9.51 -20.50 -17.25
N GLY A 281 10.48 -19.64 -17.62
CA GLY A 281 10.96 -19.50 -19.00
C GLY A 281 10.03 -18.77 -19.97
N ALA A 282 8.79 -18.40 -19.58
CA ALA A 282 7.91 -17.62 -20.42
C ALA A 282 8.36 -16.14 -20.48
N SER A 283 8.40 -15.55 -21.68
CA SER A 283 8.73 -14.13 -21.87
C SER A 283 7.66 -13.19 -21.32
N SER A 284 6.40 -13.61 -21.40
CA SER A 284 5.21 -12.79 -21.14
C SER A 284 4.34 -13.45 -20.07
N PRO A 285 3.66 -12.68 -19.21
CA PRO A 285 2.66 -13.21 -18.29
C PRO A 285 1.38 -13.62 -19.02
N GLU A 286 0.65 -14.54 -18.42
CA GLU A 286 -0.76 -14.79 -18.66
C GLU A 286 -1.58 -13.90 -17.72
N ALA A 287 -2.42 -13.01 -18.27
CA ALA A 287 -3.33 -12.19 -17.47
C ALA A 287 -4.51 -13.04 -16.96
N LEU A 288 -4.91 -12.82 -15.71
CA LEU A 288 -5.97 -13.57 -15.04
C LEU A 288 -7.27 -12.76 -14.98
N GLU A 289 -8.34 -13.30 -15.59
CA GLU A 289 -9.68 -12.70 -15.58
C GLU A 289 -10.36 -12.77 -14.18
N PRO A 290 -11.40 -11.96 -13.90
CA PRO A 290 -12.06 -11.95 -12.59
C PRO A 290 -12.68 -13.30 -12.18
N THR A 291 -13.13 -14.09 -13.15
CA THR A 291 -13.67 -15.45 -12.94
C THR A 291 -12.58 -16.49 -12.71
N ALA A 292 -11.32 -16.18 -13.07
CA ALA A 292 -10.19 -17.09 -12.93
C ALA A 292 -9.56 -17.06 -11.52
N VAL A 293 -9.87 -16.07 -10.69
CA VAL A 293 -9.20 -15.82 -9.39
C VAL A 293 -10.21 -15.90 -8.24
N ARG A 294 -10.05 -16.87 -7.32
CA ARG A 294 -10.92 -17.01 -6.15
C ARG A 294 -10.14 -17.18 -4.85
N PHE A 295 -10.27 -16.19 -3.96
CA PHE A 295 -9.75 -16.22 -2.59
C PHE A 295 -10.79 -16.82 -1.63
N ILE A 296 -10.37 -17.80 -0.83
CA ILE A 296 -11.21 -18.50 0.15
C ILE A 296 -10.47 -18.51 1.50
N PRO A 297 -10.97 -17.85 2.56
CA PRO A 297 -10.26 -17.80 3.84
C PRO A 297 -10.29 -19.17 4.53
N LEU A 298 -9.17 -19.57 5.13
CA LEU A 298 -9.00 -20.86 5.83
C LEU A 298 -8.79 -20.68 7.34
N ARG A 299 -7.94 -19.75 7.75
CA ARG A 299 -7.67 -19.43 9.15
C ARG A 299 -7.62 -17.94 9.37
N HIS A 300 -8.27 -17.48 10.43
CA HIS A 300 -8.23 -16.09 10.88
C HIS A 300 -7.30 -15.92 12.09
N TRP A 301 -6.80 -14.71 12.26
CA TRP A 301 -6.13 -14.20 13.45
C TRP A 301 -6.76 -12.83 13.80
N THR A 302 -7.05 -12.61 15.07
CA THR A 302 -7.54 -11.31 15.56
C THR A 302 -6.39 -10.53 16.17
N SER A 303 -6.17 -9.30 15.70
CA SER A 303 -5.19 -8.41 16.30
C SER A 303 -5.59 -8.04 17.74
N PRO A 304 -4.69 -8.20 18.73
CA PRO A 304 -4.93 -7.71 20.08
C PRO A 304 -4.80 -6.18 20.19
N ALA A 305 -4.28 -5.49 19.17
CA ALA A 305 -4.08 -4.04 19.16
C ALA A 305 -5.29 -3.29 18.57
N SER A 306 -5.87 -3.80 17.49
CA SER A 306 -7.01 -3.17 16.79
C SER A 306 -8.35 -3.90 16.99
N ASN A 307 -8.34 -5.12 17.55
CA ASN A 307 -9.47 -6.06 17.57
C ASN A 307 -9.97 -6.48 16.16
N THR A 308 -9.19 -6.24 15.11
CA THR A 308 -9.53 -6.60 13.72
C THR A 308 -9.22 -8.07 13.45
N SER A 309 -10.14 -8.79 12.78
CA SER A 309 -9.94 -10.18 12.35
C SER A 309 -9.45 -10.24 10.90
N TYR A 310 -8.29 -10.85 10.69
CA TYR A 310 -7.66 -11.02 9.37
C TYR A 310 -7.55 -12.50 9.01
N PRO A 311 -7.95 -12.93 7.79
CA PRO A 311 -7.63 -14.25 7.27
C PRO A 311 -6.13 -14.36 6.93
N VAL A 312 -5.34 -14.90 7.85
CA VAL A 312 -3.88 -15.08 7.71
C VAL A 312 -3.49 -16.39 7.00
N GLU A 313 -4.45 -17.27 6.70
CA GLU A 313 -4.27 -18.37 5.72
C GLU A 313 -5.45 -18.43 4.76
N TRP A 314 -5.14 -18.59 3.48
CA TRP A 314 -6.07 -18.63 2.35
C TRP A 314 -5.87 -19.88 1.50
N ALA A 315 -6.94 -20.35 0.87
CA ALA A 315 -6.84 -21.02 -0.41
C ALA A 315 -7.06 -19.98 -1.51
N VAL A 316 -6.15 -19.94 -2.48
CA VAL A 316 -6.26 -19.09 -3.66
C VAL A 316 -6.30 -20.01 -4.88
N GLU A 317 -7.46 -20.05 -5.53
CA GLU A 317 -7.70 -20.83 -6.74
C GLU A 317 -7.46 -19.94 -7.96
N ILE A 318 -6.58 -20.39 -8.85
CA ILE A 318 -6.16 -19.70 -10.07
C ILE A 318 -6.43 -20.62 -11.26
N THR A 319 -7.35 -20.23 -12.14
CA THR A 319 -7.61 -20.94 -13.41
C THR A 319 -6.79 -20.32 -14.52
N ARG A 320 -5.94 -21.12 -15.15
CA ARG A 320 -5.17 -20.70 -16.34
C ARG A 320 -5.84 -21.19 -17.61
N HIS A 321 -5.89 -20.31 -18.60
CA HIS A 321 -6.51 -20.45 -19.92
C HIS A 321 -5.50 -20.39 -21.08
N GLY A 322 -4.19 -20.19 -20.80
CA GLY A 322 -3.08 -20.25 -21.77
C GLY A 322 -2.79 -21.65 -22.35
N GLY A 323 -3.82 -22.47 -22.54
CA GLY A 323 -3.76 -23.88 -22.92
C GLY A 323 -5.11 -24.56 -22.64
N THR A 324 -5.10 -25.85 -22.27
CA THR A 324 -6.29 -26.49 -21.69
C THR A 324 -6.60 -25.85 -20.31
N PRO A 325 -7.84 -25.38 -20.06
CA PRO A 325 -8.18 -24.74 -18.79
C PRO A 325 -7.86 -25.61 -17.56
N ASN A 326 -7.08 -25.06 -16.63
CA ASN A 326 -6.62 -25.78 -15.44
C ASN A 326 -6.65 -24.89 -14.19
N THR A 327 -7.47 -25.26 -13.20
CA THR A 327 -7.58 -24.59 -11.90
C THR A 327 -6.56 -25.16 -10.92
N THR A 328 -5.51 -24.40 -10.65
CA THR A 328 -4.55 -24.71 -9.59
C THR A 328 -5.00 -24.09 -8.28
N ARG A 329 -5.07 -24.88 -7.19
CA ARG A 329 -5.42 -24.39 -5.85
C ARG A 329 -4.17 -24.28 -4.99
N TYR A 330 -3.73 -23.05 -4.77
CA TYR A 330 -2.64 -22.76 -3.85
C TYR A 330 -3.15 -22.58 -2.42
N ARG A 331 -2.28 -22.79 -1.43
CA ARG A 331 -2.48 -22.32 -0.05
C ARG A 331 -1.48 -21.21 0.25
N VAL A 332 -1.97 -20.00 0.50
CA VAL A 332 -1.16 -18.88 1.00
C VAL A 332 -1.23 -18.89 2.52
N LYS A 333 -0.08 -18.77 3.19
CA LYS A 333 0.02 -18.77 4.65
C LYS A 333 0.99 -17.69 5.13
N ALA A 334 0.54 -16.86 6.06
CA ALA A 334 1.40 -15.94 6.78
C ALA A 334 2.54 -16.67 7.50
N VAL A 335 3.78 -16.18 7.38
CA VAL A 335 4.95 -16.75 8.08
C VAL A 335 4.85 -16.52 9.60
N ILE A 336 4.29 -15.37 10.00
CA ILE A 336 3.79 -15.12 11.37
C ILE A 336 2.43 -14.40 11.30
N ASP A 337 1.58 -14.60 12.30
CA ASP A 337 0.22 -14.04 12.31
C ASP A 337 0.21 -12.50 12.49
N ASN A 338 1.03 -11.97 13.39
CA ASN A 338 1.06 -10.53 13.69
C ASN A 338 1.93 -9.77 12.69
N GLN A 339 1.30 -9.36 11.59
CA GLN A 339 1.86 -8.46 10.58
C GLN A 339 0.88 -7.30 10.27
N GLU A 340 0.16 -6.84 11.30
CA GLU A 340 -0.67 -5.63 11.21
C GLU A 340 0.20 -4.36 11.26
N LEU A 341 -0.14 -3.39 10.40
CA LEU A 341 0.51 -2.09 10.28
C LEU A 341 -0.54 -0.99 10.44
N ASP A 342 -0.44 -0.21 11.53
CA ASP A 342 -1.34 0.92 11.80
C ASP A 342 -0.77 2.22 11.21
N SER A 343 -1.17 2.55 9.99
CA SER A 343 -0.77 3.78 9.27
C SER A 343 -1.82 4.89 9.34
N ARG A 344 -2.68 4.89 10.38
CA ARG A 344 -3.74 5.90 10.56
C ARG A 344 -3.24 7.34 10.79
N GLN A 345 -1.95 7.56 11.05
CA GLN A 345 -1.34 8.89 11.19
C GLN A 345 -0.73 9.40 9.86
N SER A 346 -0.57 8.55 8.84
CA SER A 346 -0.18 8.96 7.49
C SER A 346 -1.28 8.71 6.46
N THR A 347 -1.50 7.47 6.01
CA THR A 347 -2.48 7.11 4.97
C THR A 347 -3.91 7.00 5.50
N GLY A 348 -4.11 7.02 6.83
CA GLY A 348 -5.44 7.06 7.45
C GLY A 348 -6.12 5.69 7.60
N ALA A 349 -5.41 4.60 7.34
CA ALA A 349 -5.94 3.23 7.37
C ALA A 349 -5.08 2.27 8.21
N ILE A 350 -5.57 1.04 8.40
CA ILE A 350 -4.81 -0.09 8.96
C ILE A 350 -4.72 -1.15 7.87
N TYR A 351 -3.52 -1.71 7.73
CA TYR A 351 -3.15 -2.72 6.74
C TYR A 351 -2.71 -3.98 7.48
N TRP A 352 -2.80 -5.13 6.83
CA TRP A 352 -2.00 -6.30 7.19
C TRP A 352 -1.03 -6.56 6.04
N GLU A 353 0.26 -6.56 6.34
CA GLU A 353 1.37 -6.29 5.41
C GLU A 353 2.46 -7.36 5.61
N GLY A 354 2.17 -8.59 5.17
CA GLY A 354 2.82 -9.76 5.73
C GLY A 354 3.51 -10.71 4.76
N LEU A 355 4.77 -10.99 5.07
CA LEU A 355 5.55 -12.08 4.48
C LEU A 355 4.79 -13.39 4.62
N SER A 356 4.63 -14.06 3.50
CA SER A 356 3.78 -15.25 3.33
C SER A 356 4.44 -16.31 2.44
N GLU A 357 4.07 -17.56 2.70
CA GLU A 357 4.50 -18.75 1.96
C GLU A 357 3.38 -19.26 1.05
N LEU A 358 3.74 -19.63 -0.17
CA LEU A 358 2.85 -20.21 -1.18
C LEU A 358 3.10 -21.71 -1.26
N PHE A 359 2.05 -22.50 -1.06
CA PHE A 359 2.11 -23.97 -1.13
C PHE A 359 1.18 -24.52 -2.22
N ASP A 360 1.50 -25.70 -2.74
CA ASP A 360 0.57 -26.51 -3.55
C ASP A 360 -0.50 -27.21 -2.68
N ASN A 361 -1.33 -28.03 -3.32
CA ASN A 361 -2.38 -28.79 -2.65
C ASN A 361 -1.90 -30.12 -2.01
N GLN A 362 -0.63 -30.49 -2.18
CA GLN A 362 0.03 -31.58 -1.43
C GLN A 362 0.74 -31.06 -0.17
N GLY A 363 1.03 -29.76 -0.12
CA GLY A 363 1.71 -29.08 0.98
C GLY A 363 3.19 -28.78 0.74
N HIS A 364 3.71 -28.93 -0.48
CA HIS A 364 5.07 -28.50 -0.81
C HIS A 364 5.15 -26.98 -0.89
N LEU A 365 6.24 -26.40 -0.39
CA LEU A 365 6.50 -24.96 -0.49
C LEU A 365 6.93 -24.62 -1.93
N LEU A 366 6.08 -23.91 -2.67
CA LEU A 366 6.36 -23.48 -4.04
C LEU A 366 7.11 -22.15 -4.10
N GLY A 367 6.92 -21.27 -3.12
CA GLY A 367 7.40 -19.89 -3.21
C GLY A 367 7.13 -19.06 -1.98
N ARG A 368 7.59 -17.81 -2.02
CA ARG A 368 7.38 -16.80 -0.96
C ARG A 368 7.15 -15.43 -1.58
N GLY A 369 6.47 -14.59 -0.82
CA GLY A 369 6.07 -13.26 -1.26
C GLY A 369 5.29 -12.56 -0.17
N TYR A 370 4.48 -11.58 -0.55
CA TYR A 370 3.65 -10.84 0.40
C TYR A 370 2.17 -11.11 0.19
N LEU A 371 1.42 -11.02 1.29
CA LEU A 371 -0.03 -10.89 1.33
C LEU A 371 -0.32 -9.53 1.93
N GLU A 372 -1.02 -8.69 1.18
CA GLU A 372 -1.54 -7.41 1.65
C GLU A 372 -3.06 -7.52 1.84
N MET A 373 -3.58 -6.99 2.94
CA MET A 373 -5.01 -6.91 3.20
C MET A 373 -5.39 -5.54 3.77
N THR A 374 -6.22 -4.80 3.05
CA THR A 374 -6.75 -3.49 3.48
C THR A 374 -8.25 -3.59 3.80
N GLY A 375 -8.79 -2.60 4.51
CA GLY A 375 -10.24 -2.47 4.67
C GLY A 375 -10.91 -3.39 5.71
N TYR A 376 -10.15 -4.17 6.47
CA TYR A 376 -10.68 -5.07 7.50
C TYR A 376 -11.05 -4.36 8.81
N ALA A 377 -10.23 -3.39 9.27
CA ALA A 377 -10.48 -2.63 10.49
C ALA A 377 -11.59 -1.59 10.30
N SER A 378 -11.61 -0.95 9.13
CA SER A 378 -12.61 0.00 8.66
C SER A 378 -12.48 0.12 7.15
N SER A 379 -13.58 0.44 6.44
CA SER A 379 -13.56 0.72 5.00
C SER A 379 -12.47 1.73 4.65
N LEU A 380 -11.60 1.33 3.70
CA LEU A 380 -10.52 2.16 3.17
C LEU A 380 -11.08 3.43 2.52
N LYS A 381 -10.29 4.50 2.58
CA LYS A 381 -10.53 5.78 1.91
C LYS A 381 -9.19 6.25 1.35
N LEU A 382 -9.17 6.60 0.08
CA LEU A 382 -8.01 7.10 -0.68
C LEU A 382 -8.32 8.51 -1.23
#